data_AF-A0A7X2XMB4-F1
#
_entry.id   AF-A0A7X2XMB4-F1
#
_cell.length_a   1.000
_cell.length_b   1.000
_cell.length_c   1.000
_cell.angle_alpha   90.00
_cell.angle_beta   90.00
_cell.angle_gamma   90.00
#
_symmetry.space_group_name_H-M   'P 1'
#
loop_
_entity.id
_entity.type
_entity.pdbx_description
1 polymer ?
#
loop_
_entity_poly.entity_id
_entity_poly.type
_entity_poly.pdbx_seq_one_letter_code
_entity_poly.pdbx_strand_id
1 'polypeptide(L)'
;VMYMPIIKTIEELDFVLSFEGINTVAVELVFQDLENPIISKKVIDDLHEKGLLIWVNALTLSDSIILSAKIDDDTAIAHDGESWGKLVSIGFDIIQTDWPLLLYQY
;
A
#
# COMPACT_ATOMS: atom_id res chain seq x y z
N VAL A 1 -1.97 17.04 14.57
CA VAL A 1 -2.24 15.58 14.57
C VAL A 1 -1.78 15.04 13.23
N MET A 2 -1.20 13.85 13.18
CA MET A 2 -0.82 13.20 11.92
C MET A 2 -2.05 12.60 11.24
N TYR A 3 -2.09 12.64 9.92
CA TYR A 3 -3.18 12.09 9.12
C TYR A 3 -2.65 11.14 8.04
N MET A 4 -3.38 10.06 7.80
CA MET A 4 -3.11 9.07 6.76
C MET A 4 -4.45 8.69 6.12
N PRO A 5 -4.75 9.14 4.90
CA PRO A 5 -5.96 8.75 4.18
C PRO A 5 -5.83 7.32 3.62
N ILE A 6 -6.98 6.72 3.32
CA ILE A 6 -7.09 5.53 2.47
C ILE A 6 -7.47 6.01 1.07
N ILE A 7 -6.70 5.60 0.07
CA ILE A 7 -6.76 6.06 -1.31
C ILE A 7 -6.97 4.86 -2.24
N LYS A 8 -7.96 4.97 -3.12
CA LYS A 8 -8.32 3.94 -4.12
C LYS A 8 -8.19 4.43 -5.55
N THR A 9 -8.17 5.74 -5.76
CA THR A 9 -8.07 6.35 -7.09
C THR A 9 -7.10 7.54 -7.10
N ILE A 10 -6.66 7.94 -8.30
CA ILE A 10 -5.80 9.12 -8.47
C ILE A 10 -6.55 10.39 -8.07
N GLU A 11 -7.85 10.47 -8.34
CA GLU A 11 -8.67 11.63 -7.99
C GLU A 11 -8.78 11.81 -6.47
N GLU A 12 -8.90 10.72 -5.71
CA GLU A 12 -8.85 10.76 -4.24
C GLU A 12 -7.49 11.23 -3.75
N LEU A 13 -6.40 10.76 -4.38
CA LEU A 13 -5.04 11.17 -4.04
C LEU A 13 -4.84 12.66 -4.26
N ASP A 14 -5.16 13.15 -5.46
CA ASP A 14 -5.04 14.56 -5.84
C ASP A 14 -5.88 15.45 -4.93
N PHE A 15 -7.10 15.00 -4.59
CA PHE A 15 -7.97 15.71 -3.66
C PHE A 15 -7.32 15.86 -2.28
N VAL A 16 -6.77 14.79 -1.70
CA VAL A 16 -6.12 14.87 -0.38
C VAL A 16 -4.86 15.73 -0.43
N LEU A 17 -4.06 15.61 -1.49
CA LEU A 17 -2.84 16.40 -1.66
C LEU A 17 -3.10 17.90 -1.94
N SER A 18 -4.33 18.27 -2.28
CA SER A 18 -4.72 19.68 -2.48
C SER A 18 -4.88 20.48 -1.18
N PHE A 19 -4.97 19.81 -0.01
CA PHE A 19 -5.16 20.49 1.27
C PHE A 19 -3.83 20.93 1.91
N GLU A 20 -3.57 22.24 1.92
CA GLU A 20 -2.34 22.81 2.49
C GLU A 20 -2.27 22.77 4.04
N GLY A 21 -3.40 22.52 4.72
CA GLY A 21 -3.51 22.58 6.19
C GLY A 21 -3.50 21.22 6.91
N ILE A 22 -3.42 20.11 6.18
CA ILE A 22 -3.47 18.76 6.77
C ILE A 22 -2.05 18.22 6.84
N ASN A 23 -1.64 17.78 8.03
CA ASN A 23 -0.37 17.11 8.23
C ASN A 23 -0.45 15.64 7.79
N THR A 24 -0.56 15.44 6.47
CA THR A 24 -0.54 14.13 5.83
C THR A 24 0.89 13.61 5.86
N VAL A 25 1.10 12.46 6.52
CA VAL A 25 2.44 11.87 6.70
C VAL A 25 2.62 10.56 5.95
N ALA A 26 1.51 9.93 5.57
CA ALA A 26 1.49 8.68 4.83
C ALA A 26 0.18 8.58 4.02
N VAL A 27 0.11 7.65 3.08
CA VAL A 27 -1.14 7.26 2.40
C VAL A 27 -1.27 5.74 2.37
N GLU A 28 -2.46 5.21 2.64
CA GLU A 28 -2.78 3.80 2.43
C GLU A 28 -3.35 3.62 1.02
N LEU A 29 -2.70 2.79 0.20
CA LEU A 29 -3.17 2.51 -1.16
C LEU A 29 -3.92 1.18 -1.21
N VAL A 30 -5.12 1.20 -1.77
CA VAL A 30 -5.97 0.03 -1.99
C VAL A 30 -6.26 -0.14 -3.47
N PHE A 31 -5.85 -1.28 -4.03
CA PHE A 31 -5.91 -1.55 -5.47
C PHE A 31 -6.35 -2.98 -5.78
N GLN A 32 -7.15 -3.14 -6.84
CA GLN A 32 -7.73 -4.44 -7.22
C GLN A 32 -6.82 -5.29 -8.12
N ASP A 33 -5.93 -4.65 -8.87
CA ASP A 33 -5.04 -5.28 -9.83
C ASP A 33 -3.74 -4.45 -9.99
N LEU A 34 -2.74 -5.03 -10.65
CA LEU A 34 -1.41 -4.43 -10.81
C LEU A 34 -1.32 -3.37 -11.90
N GLU A 35 -2.35 -3.23 -12.73
CA GLU A 35 -2.44 -2.20 -13.75
C GLU A 35 -3.11 -0.93 -13.18
N ASN A 36 -3.51 -0.94 -11.90
CA ASN A 36 -4.12 0.20 -11.25
C ASN A 36 -3.15 1.40 -11.24
N PRO A 37 -3.56 2.57 -11.75
CA PRO A 37 -2.67 3.72 -11.90
C PRO A 37 -2.10 4.25 -10.58
N ILE A 38 -2.78 4.02 -9.43
CA ILE A 38 -2.31 4.52 -8.12
C ILE A 38 -1.00 3.86 -7.66
N ILE A 39 -0.68 2.67 -8.18
CA ILE A 39 0.57 1.96 -7.89
C ILE A 39 1.59 2.07 -9.04
N SER A 40 1.33 2.94 -10.02
CA SER A 40 2.30 3.17 -11.08
C SER A 40 3.60 3.72 -10.49
N LYS A 41 4.74 3.34 -11.09
CA LYS A 41 6.06 3.79 -10.62
C LYS A 41 6.12 5.31 -10.44
N LYS A 42 5.53 6.07 -11.37
CA LYS A 42 5.47 7.53 -11.30
C LYS A 42 4.78 8.01 -10.02
N VAL A 43 3.63 7.44 -9.67
CA VAL A 43 2.88 7.86 -8.48
C VAL A 43 3.63 7.50 -7.19
N ILE A 44 4.23 6.31 -7.13
CA ILE A 44 5.08 5.91 -6.00
C ILE A 44 6.26 6.88 -5.83
N ASP A 45 7.00 7.15 -6.91
CA ASP A 45 8.13 8.09 -6.89
C ASP A 45 7.66 9.49 -6.44
N ASP A 46 6.55 10.01 -6.98
CA ASP A 46 5.99 11.32 -6.64
C ASP A 46 5.62 11.43 -5.14
N LEU A 47 5.10 10.34 -4.54
CA LEU A 47 4.76 10.28 -3.11
C LEU A 47 6.01 10.32 -2.24
N HIS A 48 7.03 9.55 -2.60
CA HIS A 48 8.33 9.56 -1.91
C HIS A 48 9.03 10.91 -2.04
N GLU A 49 9.00 11.55 -3.21
CA GLU A 49 9.54 12.91 -3.42
C GLU A 49 8.87 13.97 -2.54
N LYS A 50 7.57 13.78 -2.24
CA LYS A 50 6.81 14.61 -1.29
C LYS A 50 7.12 14.28 0.18
N GLY A 51 7.92 13.25 0.44
CA GLY A 51 8.27 12.79 1.80
C GLY A 51 7.13 12.03 2.50
N LEU A 52 6.19 11.47 1.74
CA LEU A 52 5.10 10.66 2.28
C LEU A 52 5.50 9.18 2.35
N LEU A 53 5.12 8.51 3.43
CA LEU A 53 5.22 7.05 3.52
C LEU A 53 4.03 6.40 2.81
N ILE A 54 4.25 5.23 2.22
CA ILE A 54 3.21 4.50 1.49
C ILE A 54 2.90 3.20 2.23
N TRP A 55 1.64 3.05 2.61
CA TRP A 55 1.10 1.91 3.34
C TRP A 55 0.31 0.99 2.42
N VAL A 56 0.48 -0.32 2.60
CA VAL A 56 -0.35 -1.35 1.95
C VAL A 56 -0.80 -2.41 2.97
N ASN A 57 -1.93 -3.06 2.68
CA ASN A 57 -2.38 -4.22 3.43
C ASN A 57 -2.02 -5.50 2.69
N ALA A 58 -1.39 -6.44 3.39
CA ALA A 58 -1.24 -7.82 2.97
C ALA A 58 -2.38 -8.73 3.51
N LEU A 59 -3.36 -8.16 4.22
CA LEU A 59 -4.47 -8.92 4.81
C LEU A 59 -5.37 -9.59 3.76
N THR A 60 -5.71 -10.86 3.97
CA THR A 60 -6.83 -11.52 3.28
C THR A 60 -8.14 -11.26 4.04
N LEU A 61 -8.89 -10.21 3.67
CA LEU A 61 -10.16 -9.90 4.33
C LEU A 61 -11.28 -10.89 3.98
N SER A 62 -11.45 -11.17 2.68
CA SER A 62 -12.43 -12.12 2.16
C SER A 62 -12.17 -12.38 0.67
N ASP A 63 -12.86 -13.38 0.10
CA ASP A 63 -12.79 -13.69 -1.34
C ASP A 63 -13.28 -12.54 -2.24
N SER A 64 -14.06 -11.60 -1.70
CA SER A 64 -14.71 -10.51 -2.45
C SER A 64 -14.09 -9.14 -2.23
N ILE A 65 -13.27 -8.95 -1.19
CA ILE A 65 -12.63 -7.67 -0.88
C ILE A 65 -11.13 -7.81 -1.11
N ILE A 66 -10.67 -7.21 -2.21
CA ILE A 66 -9.25 -7.19 -2.59
C ILE A 66 -8.63 -5.87 -2.12
N LEU A 67 -7.57 -5.96 -1.31
CA LEU A 67 -6.84 -4.80 -0.80
C LEU A 67 -5.59 -4.45 -1.61
N SER A 68 -4.88 -5.46 -2.12
CA SER A 68 -3.55 -5.32 -2.72
C SER A 68 -3.34 -6.22 -3.95
N ALA A 69 -4.35 -6.32 -4.82
CA ALA A 69 -4.32 -7.21 -5.99
C ALA A 69 -4.00 -8.69 -5.67
N LYS A 70 -4.43 -9.17 -4.49
CA LYS A 70 -4.11 -10.51 -3.95
C LYS A 70 -2.62 -10.76 -3.72
N ILE A 71 -1.82 -9.68 -3.60
CA ILE A 71 -0.48 -9.76 -3.04
C ILE A 71 -0.65 -9.74 -1.52
N ASP A 72 -1.06 -10.88 -0.98
CA ASP A 72 -1.53 -11.04 0.40
C ASP A 72 -0.70 -12.06 1.20
N ASP A 73 -1.04 -12.18 2.48
CA ASP A 73 -0.40 -13.03 3.48
C ASP A 73 -0.54 -14.53 3.14
N ASP A 74 -1.69 -14.96 2.60
CA ASP A 74 -1.88 -16.36 2.19
C ASP A 74 -0.89 -16.75 1.09
N THR A 75 -0.72 -15.87 0.10
CA THR A 75 0.25 -16.05 -0.96
C THR A 75 1.68 -15.97 -0.43
N ALA A 76 1.96 -15.04 0.50
CA ALA A 76 3.27 -14.93 1.14
C ALA A 76 3.64 -16.23 1.88
N ILE A 77 2.74 -16.79 2.68
CA ILE A 77 2.99 -18.01 3.46
C ILE A 77 3.14 -19.23 2.54
N ALA A 78 2.35 -19.33 1.48
CA ALA A 78 2.42 -20.43 0.53
C ALA A 78 3.71 -20.42 -0.32
N HIS A 79 4.34 -19.25 -0.48
CA HIS A 79 5.44 -19.02 -1.40
C HIS A 79 6.62 -18.25 -0.76
N ASP A 80 7.00 -18.62 0.47
CA ASP A 80 8.21 -18.15 1.16
C ASP A 80 8.41 -16.61 1.17
N GLY A 81 7.32 -15.87 1.37
CA GLY A 81 7.31 -14.42 1.47
C GLY A 81 7.33 -13.67 0.13
N GLU A 82 7.17 -14.34 -1.02
CA GLU A 82 7.23 -13.72 -2.35
C GLU A 82 6.30 -12.49 -2.47
N SER A 83 5.08 -12.58 -1.96
CA SER A 83 4.13 -11.46 -1.97
C SER A 83 4.63 -10.25 -1.19
N TRP A 84 5.18 -10.42 0.01
CA TRP A 84 5.75 -9.30 0.77
C TRP A 84 6.93 -8.68 0.01
N GLY A 85 7.82 -9.51 -0.56
CA GLY A 85 8.90 -9.03 -1.42
C GLY A 85 8.41 -8.21 -2.61
N LYS A 86 7.29 -8.61 -3.21
CA LYS A 86 6.66 -7.86 -4.30
C LYS A 86 6.14 -6.50 -3.83
N LEU A 87 5.49 -6.42 -2.68
CA LEU A 87 5.05 -5.14 -2.10
C LEU A 87 6.24 -4.21 -1.83
N VAL A 88 7.32 -4.73 -1.26
CA VAL A 88 8.58 -3.98 -1.07
C VAL A 88 9.14 -3.50 -2.41
N SER A 89 9.13 -4.34 -3.45
CA SER A 89 9.65 -3.99 -4.78
C SER A 89 8.83 -2.92 -5.50
N ILE A 90 7.53 -2.82 -5.22
CA ILE A 90 6.65 -1.75 -5.74
C ILE A 90 7.01 -0.41 -5.08
N GLY A 91 7.56 -0.42 -3.86
CA GLY A 91 7.97 0.77 -3.13
C GLY A 91 7.10 1.10 -1.92
N PHE A 92 6.36 0.12 -1.37
CA PHE A 92 5.64 0.32 -0.11
C PHE A 92 6.61 0.37 1.08
N ASP A 93 6.40 1.34 1.97
CA ASP A 93 7.22 1.56 3.17
C ASP A 93 6.66 0.85 4.40
N ILE A 94 5.34 0.63 4.43
CA ILE A 94 4.62 0.01 5.53
C ILE A 94 3.71 -1.10 5.00
N ILE A 95 3.83 -2.29 5.57
CA ILE A 95 2.96 -3.43 5.28
C ILE A 95 2.16 -3.75 6.55
N GLN A 96 0.84 -3.66 6.47
CA GLN A 96 -0.06 -4.23 7.48
C GLN A 96 -0.30 -5.70 7.18
N THR A 97 -0.03 -6.57 8.15
CA THR A 97 -0.11 -8.03 8.03
C THR A 97 -0.68 -8.64 9.31
N ASP A 98 -1.37 -9.77 9.19
CA ASP A 98 -1.78 -10.61 10.34
C ASP A 98 -0.62 -11.48 10.85
N TRP A 99 0.50 -11.51 10.14
CA TRP A 99 1.65 -12.37 10.40
C TRP A 99 2.94 -11.58 10.65
N PRO A 100 2.96 -10.62 11.60
CA PRO A 100 4.09 -9.72 11.80
C PRO A 100 5.40 -10.44 12.14
N LEU A 101 5.34 -11.60 12.82
CA LEU A 101 6.54 -12.40 13.10
C LEU A 101 7.14 -13.03 11.84
N LEU A 102 6.30 -13.54 10.94
CA LEU A 102 6.77 -14.15 9.69
C LEU A 102 7.31 -13.08 8.74
N LEU A 103 6.61 -11.94 8.61
CA LEU A 103 7.11 -10.81 7.84
C LEU A 103 8.44 -10.27 8.40
N TYR A 104 8.62 -10.26 9.73
CA TYR A 104 9.89 -9.85 10.35
C TYR A 104 11.04 -10.84 10.08
N GLN A 105 10.73 -12.12 9.85
CA GLN A 105 11.73 -13.17 9.59
C GLN A 105 12.11 -13.30 8.11
N TYR A 106 11.28 -12.78 7.22
CA TYR A 106 11.54 -12.66 5.78
C TYR A 106 12.66 -11.63 5.50
#